data_AF-A0A9D2CYR0-F1
#
_entry.id   AF-A0A9D2CYR0-F1
#
_cell.length_a   1.000
_cell.length_b   1.000
_cell.length_c   1.000
_cell.angle_alpha   90.00
_cell.angle_beta   90.00
_cell.angle_gamma   90.00
#
_symmetry.space_group_name_H-M   'P 1'
#
loop_
_entity.id
_entity.type
_entity.pdbx_description
1 polymer ?
#
loop_
_entity_poly.entity_id
_entity_poly.type
_entity_poly.pdbx_seq_one_letter_code
_entity_poly.pdbx_strand_id
1 'polypeptide(L)' 'MNALKAKRNIAARSTADLCGLFERTNKKEYSQAVAVVRGLIMDEIEERNPQGFAKWLEEYAPDNKLKNYVL' A
#
# COMPACT_ATOMS: atom_id res chain seq x y z
N MET A 1 12.60 3.54 -15.04
CA MET A 1 12.43 2.50 -14.00
C MET A 1 11.42 1.48 -14.53
N ASN A 2 11.80 0.21 -14.67
CA ASN A 2 10.93 -0.82 -15.28
C ASN A 2 9.79 -1.17 -14.32
N ALA A 3 8.53 -0.86 -14.66
CA ALA A 3 7.36 -1.06 -13.78
C ALA A 3 7.23 -2.52 -13.28
N LEU A 4 7.63 -3.49 -14.11
CA LEU A 4 7.69 -4.91 -13.75
C LEU A 4 8.63 -5.21 -12.58
N LYS A 5 9.78 -4.50 -12.50
CA LYS A 5 10.74 -4.65 -11.41
C LYS A 5 10.18 -4.09 -10.11
N ALA A 6 9.43 -2.97 -10.17
CA ALA A 6 8.76 -2.39 -9.01
C ALA A 6 7.69 -3.33 -8.45
N LYS A 7 6.83 -3.89 -9.32
CA LYS A 7 5.83 -4.89 -8.93
C LYS A 7 6.45 -6.11 -8.25
N ARG A 8 7.49 -6.71 -8.86
CA ARG A 8 8.19 -7.86 -8.25
C ARG A 8 8.80 -7.55 -6.89
N ASN A 9 9.37 -6.36 -6.72
CA ASN A 9 9.94 -5.93 -5.44
C ASN A 9 8.88 -5.70 -4.36
N ILE A 10 7.66 -5.30 -4.75
CA ILE A 10 6.52 -5.12 -3.85
C ILE A 10 5.97 -6.50 -3.43
N ALA A 11 5.72 -7.38 -4.39
CA ALA A 11 5.24 -8.74 -4.14
C ALA A 11 6.18 -9.56 -3.23
N ALA A 12 7.49 -9.32 -3.30
CA ALA A 12 8.47 -10.00 -2.47
C ALA A 12 8.48 -9.58 -0.99
N ARG A 13 7.72 -8.54 -0.59
CA ARG A 13 7.70 -8.04 0.79
C ARG A 13 6.56 -8.66 1.61
N SER A 14 6.71 -8.67 2.94
CA SER A 14 5.62 -9.04 3.84
C SER A 14 4.51 -7.98 3.82
N THR A 15 3.28 -8.36 4.14
CA THR A 15 2.16 -7.40 4.23
C THR A 15 2.44 -6.32 5.26
N ALA A 16 3.10 -6.66 6.38
CA ALA A 16 3.51 -5.71 7.40
C ALA A 16 4.52 -4.67 6.87
N ASP A 17 5.50 -5.11 6.08
CA ASP A 17 6.47 -4.20 5.43
C ASP A 17 5.79 -3.28 4.42
N LEU A 18 4.81 -3.80 3.67
CA LEU A 18 4.03 -3.03 2.71
C LEU A 18 3.19 -1.95 3.39
N CYS A 19 2.51 -2.27 4.50
CA CYS A 19 1.80 -1.27 5.30
C CYS A 19 2.75 -0.19 5.82
N GLY A 20 3.92 -0.58 6.33
CA GLY A 20 4.92 0.39 6.80
C GLY A 20 5.49 1.26 5.68
N LEU A 21 5.68 0.71 4.47
CA LEU A 21 6.08 1.48 3.30
C LEU A 21 4.99 2.46 2.87
N PHE A 22 3.75 2.00 2.83
CA PHE A 22 2.60 2.83 2.49
C PHE A 22 2.49 4.03 3.43
N GLU A 23 2.57 3.80 4.75
CA GLU A 23 2.56 4.89 5.75
C GLU A 23 3.69 5.90 5.51
N ARG A 24 4.91 5.44 5.19
CA ARG A 24 6.07 6.33 4.92
C ARG A 24 5.93 7.17 3.64
N THR A 25 5.04 6.78 2.72
CA THR A 25 4.75 7.57 1.52
C THR A 25 3.78 8.72 1.77
N ASN A 26 3.13 8.76 2.93
CA ASN A 26 2.27 9.87 3.33
C ASN A 26 3.13 11.08 3.70
N LYS A 27 3.42 11.91 2.69
CA LYS A 27 4.27 13.11 2.80
C LYS A 27 3.49 14.35 2.39
N LYS A 28 3.87 15.50 2.95
CA LYS A 28 3.27 16.81 2.65
C LYS A 28 3.41 17.20 1.16
N GLU A 29 4.50 16.78 0.52
CA GLU A 29 4.74 16.96 -0.91
C GLU A 29 4.55 15.63 -1.65
N TYR A 30 3.60 15.62 -2.57
CA TYR A 30 3.17 14.42 -3.29
C TYR A 30 3.62 14.50 -4.75
N SER A 31 4.51 13.60 -5.18
CA SER A 31 4.93 13.50 -6.58
C SER A 31 4.17 12.40 -7.30
N GLN A 32 4.10 12.47 -8.63
CA GLN A 32 3.50 11.41 -9.46
C GLN A 32 4.17 10.05 -9.22
N ALA A 33 5.48 10.02 -9.00
CA ALA A 33 6.20 8.79 -8.67
C ALA A 33 5.73 8.17 -7.34
N VAL A 34 5.45 9.00 -6.34
CA VAL A 34 4.88 8.54 -5.05
C VAL A 34 3.48 8.00 -5.26
N ALA A 35 2.66 8.65 -6.09
CA ALA A 35 1.32 8.17 -6.43
C ALA A 35 1.33 6.78 -7.05
N VAL A 36 2.21 6.55 -8.02
CA VAL A 36 2.37 5.26 -8.69
C VAL A 36 2.81 4.18 -7.71
N VAL A 37 3.81 4.46 -6.87
CA VAL A 37 4.29 3.49 -5.88
C VAL A 37 3.20 3.15 -4.85
N ARG A 38 2.40 4.13 -4.43
CA ARG A 38 1.26 3.91 -3.52
C ARG A 38 0.21 3.01 -4.14
N GLY A 39 -0.19 3.27 -5.39
CA GLY A 39 -1.11 2.40 -6.12
C GLY A 39 -0.60 0.96 -6.17
N LEU A 40 0.66 0.75 -6.54
CA LEU A 40 1.24 -0.60 -6.59
C LEU A 40 1.27 -1.32 -5.23
N ILE A 41 1.47 -0.58 -4.13
CA ILE A 41 1.43 -1.16 -2.78
C ILE A 41 -0.02 -1.50 -2.39
N MET A 42 -0.97 -0.63 -2.73
CA MET A 42 -2.40 -0.85 -2.47
C MET A 42 -2.91 -2.07 -3.24
N ASP A 43 -2.59 -2.18 -4.53
CA ASP A 43 -2.95 -3.34 -5.37
C ASP A 43 -2.50 -4.67 -4.72
N GLU A 44 -1.26 -4.72 -4.25
CA GLU A 44 -0.69 -5.92 -3.63
C GLU A 44 -1.33 -6.24 -2.26
N ILE A 45 -1.67 -5.21 -1.47
CA ILE A 45 -2.35 -5.41 -0.18
C ILE A 45 -3.79 -5.87 -0.40
N GLU A 46 -4.50 -5.30 -1.37
CA GLU A 46 -5.86 -5.70 -1.77
C GLU A 46 -5.88 -7.16 -2.25
N GLU A 47 -4.91 -7.56 -3.08
CA GLU A 47 -4.80 -8.95 -3.56
C GLU A 47 -4.64 -9.95 -2.40
N ARG A 48 -3.92 -9.57 -1.33
CA ARG A 48 -3.65 -10.44 -0.18
C ARG A 48 -4.78 -10.50 0.83
N ASN A 49 -5.46 -9.39 1.08
CA ASN A 49 -6.57 -9.31 2.03
C ASN A 49 -7.64 -8.32 1.53
N PRO A 50 -8.48 -8.74 0.57
CA PRO A 50 -9.45 -7.85 -0.07
C PRO A 50 -10.52 -7.36 0.91
N GLN A 51 -10.93 -8.19 1.88
CA GLN A 51 -11.94 -7.81 2.87
C GLN A 51 -11.42 -6.75 3.84
N GLY A 52 -10.20 -6.93 4.36
CA GLY A 52 -9.55 -5.96 5.22
C GLY A 52 -9.30 -4.64 4.50
N PHE A 53 -8.82 -4.71 3.26
CA PHE A 53 -8.58 -3.53 2.43
C PHE A 53 -9.87 -2.75 2.12
N ALA A 54 -10.93 -3.45 1.72
CA ALA A 54 -12.24 -2.86 1.48
C ALA A 54 -12.78 -2.17 2.75
N LYS A 55 -12.70 -2.83 3.90
CA LYS A 55 -13.12 -2.23 5.18
C LYS A 55 -12.35 -0.96 5.54
N TRP A 56 -11.03 -0.95 5.31
CA TRP A 56 -10.21 0.25 5.51
C TRP A 56 -10.66 1.42 4.62
N LEU A 57 -11.04 1.16 3.37
CA LEU A 57 -11.60 2.15 2.45
C LEU A 57 -12.98 2.65 2.89
N GLU A 58 -13.88 1.73 3.26
CA GLU A 58 -15.25 2.04 3.70
C GLU A 58 -15.29 2.94 4.95
N GLU A 59 -14.37 2.70 5.89
CA GLU A 59 -14.26 3.49 7.12
C GLU A 59 -13.48 4.81 6.94
N TYR A 60 -12.99 5.11 5.72
CA TYR A 60 -12.12 6.25 5.45
C TYR A 60 -10.95 6.37 6.44
N ALA A 61 -10.42 5.21 6.87
CA ALA A 61 -9.42 5.16 7.92
C ALA A 61 -8.07 5.69 7.43
N PRO A 62 -7.29 6.39 8.28
CA PRO A 62 -6.01 6.95 7.86
C PRO A 62 -4.99 5.87 7.51
N ASP A 63 -4.02 6.20 6.65
CA ASP A 63 -2.97 5.28 6.16
C ASP A 63 -2.26 4.48 7.27
N ASN A 64 -1.98 5.12 8.41
CA ASN A 64 -1.30 4.48 9.55
C ASN A 64 -2.15 3.43 10.29
N LYS A 65 -3.44 3.33 9.95
CA LYS A 65 -4.35 2.32 10.47
C LYS A 65 -4.55 1.14 9.52
N LEU A 66 -4.10 1.21 8.27
CA LEU A 66 -4.25 0.13 7.28
C LEU A 66 -3.86 -1.24 7.84
N LYS A 67 -2.73 -1.32 8.53
CA LYS A 67 -2.23 -2.55 9.16
C LYS A 67 -3.20 -3.22 10.15
N ASN A 68 -4.12 -2.47 10.76
CA ASN A 68 -5.11 -3.02 11.69
C ASN A 68 -6.24 -3.76 10.98
N TYR A 69 -6.37 -3.57 9.67
CA TYR A 69 -7.40 -4.21 8.85
C TYR A 69 -6.87 -5.39 8.06
N VAL A 70 -5.59 -5.34 7.64
CA VAL A 70 -5.02 -6.28 6.66
C VAL A 70 -4.01 -7.28 7.22
N LEU A 71 -3.64 -7.16 8.50
CA LEU A 71 -2.74 -8.08 9.22
C LEU A 71 -3.50 -8.97 10.20
#